data_AF-A0A950QWR0-F1
#
_entry.id   AF-A0A950QWR0-F1
#
_cell.length_a   1.000
_cell.length_b   1.000
_cell.length_c   1.000
_cell.angle_alpha   90.00
_cell.angle_beta   90.00
_cell.angle_gamma   90.00
#
_symmetry.space_group_name_H-M   'P 1'
#
loop_
_entity.id
_entity.type
_entity.pdbx_description
1 polymer ?
#
loop_
_entity_poly.entity_id
_entity_poly.type
_entity_poly.pdbx_seq_one_letter_code
_entity_poly.pdbx_strand_id
1 'polypeptide(L)' 'MSEQNSSQRRALVAANWKMYKTPAEAEAFLNDFLPKLPADLPCDVVLCPPFIALPTVAARLRGSHVGLG' A
#
# COMPACT_ATOMS: atom_id res chain seq x y z
N MET A 1 -11.16 -33.63 7.71
CA MET A 1 -10.00 -33.42 6.82
C MET A 1 -10.48 -32.51 5.69
N SER A 2 -10.55 -31.20 5.92
CA SER A 2 -11.02 -30.24 4.92
C SER A 2 -9.85 -29.89 3.99
N GLU A 3 -10.04 -30.19 2.70
CA GLU A 3 -9.08 -29.94 1.62
C GLU A 3 -8.64 -28.47 1.59
N GLN A 4 -7.35 -28.23 1.82
CA GLN A 4 -6.72 -26.95 1.53
C GLN A 4 -6.56 -26.85 0.01
N ASN A 5 -7.51 -26.18 -0.62
CA ASN A 5 -7.48 -25.88 -2.04
C ASN A 5 -6.34 -24.87 -2.31
N SER A 6 -5.24 -25.34 -2.89
CA SER A 6 -4.02 -24.54 -3.17
C SER A 6 -4.18 -23.53 -4.32
N SER A 7 -5.41 -23.16 -4.70
CA SER A 7 -5.71 -22.41 -5.94
C SER A 7 -6.31 -21.01 -5.76
N GLN A 8 -6.50 -20.52 -4.52
CA GLN A 8 -7.03 -19.18 -4.31
C GLN A 8 -5.90 -18.14 -4.22
N ARG A 9 -5.69 -17.40 -5.32
CA ARG A 9 -4.79 -16.23 -5.32
C ARG A 9 -5.35 -15.18 -4.36
N ARG A 10 -4.49 -14.66 -3.50
CA ARG A 10 -4.81 -13.49 -2.69
C ARG A 10 -5.06 -12.29 -3.60
N ALA A 11 -6.11 -11.52 -3.33
CA ALA A 11 -6.44 -10.34 -4.11
C ALA A 11 -5.40 -9.24 -3.88
N LEU A 12 -5.13 -8.43 -4.90
CA LEU A 12 -4.20 -7.30 -4.86
C LEU A 12 -4.93 -6.02 -5.25
N VAL A 13 -4.83 -5.00 -4.41
CA VAL A 13 -5.32 -3.64 -4.68
C VAL A 13 -4.10 -2.73 -4.84
N ALA A 14 -3.81 -2.35 -6.09
CA ALA A 14 -2.73 -1.43 -6.40
C ALA A 14 -3.27 -0.04 -6.72
N ALA A 15 -2.92 0.95 -5.90
CA ALA A 15 -3.28 2.35 -6.10
C ALA A 15 -2.17 3.08 -6.88
N ASN A 16 -2.33 3.16 -8.19
CA ASN A 16 -1.46 3.95 -9.06
C ASN A 16 -1.84 5.43 -8.98
N TRP A 17 -0.99 6.24 -8.35
CA TRP A 17 -1.21 7.68 -8.22
C TRP A 17 -0.93 8.43 -9.52
N LYS A 18 -0.31 7.78 -10.51
CA LYS A 18 0.19 8.44 -11.72
C LYS A 18 1.08 9.62 -11.31
N MET A 19 0.98 10.74 -12.02
CA MET A 19 1.66 11.99 -11.69
C MET A 19 0.82 12.86 -10.72
N TYR A 20 0.36 12.29 -9.61
CA TYR A 20 -0.40 13.02 -8.59
C TYR A 20 0.25 12.91 -7.21
N LYS A 21 0.24 14.05 -6.50
CA LYS A 21 0.91 14.37 -5.23
C LYS A 21 2.39 14.70 -5.33
N THR A 22 2.74 15.77 -4.62
CA THR A 22 4.10 16.11 -4.22
C THR A 22 4.56 15.23 -3.04
N PRO A 23 5.86 15.22 -2.70
CA PRO A 23 6.36 14.51 -1.53
C PRO A 23 5.65 14.89 -0.22
N ALA A 24 5.36 16.19 -0.01
CA ALA A 24 4.69 16.67 1.20
C ALA A 24 3.23 16.19 1.28
N GLU A 25 2.49 16.24 0.15
CA GLU A 25 1.12 15.72 0.10
C GLU A 25 1.07 14.20 0.26
N ALA A 26 2.08 13.49 -0.26
CA ALA A 26 2.22 12.05 -0.08
C ALA A 26 2.42 11.68 1.40
N GLU A 27 3.28 12.41 2.10
CA GLU A 27 3.49 12.22 3.54
C GLU A 27 2.22 12.51 4.34
N ALA A 28 1.56 13.64 4.07
CA ALA A 28 0.30 13.99 4.71
C ALA A 28 -0.77 12.90 4.49
N PHE A 29 -0.91 12.42 3.26
CA PHE A 29 -1.81 11.31 2.95
C PHE A 29 -1.49 10.05 3.76
N LEU A 30 -0.22 9.66 3.86
CA LEU A 30 0.18 8.45 4.57
C LEU A 30 0.00 8.54 6.08
N ASN A 31 0.20 9.73 6.66
CA ASN A 31 -0.06 9.98 8.08
C ASN A 31 -1.54 9.78 8.43
N ASP A 32 -2.44 10.11 7.52
CA ASP A 32 -3.88 9.90 7.69
C ASP A 32 -4.34 8.50 7.29
N PHE A 33 -3.70 7.90 6.28
CA PHE A 33 -4.11 6.62 5.69
C PHE A 33 -3.70 5.41 6.54
N LEU A 34 -2.43 5.34 6.96
CA LEU A 34 -1.89 4.16 7.64
C LEU A 34 -2.63 3.81 8.95
N PRO A 35 -2.99 4.78 9.83
CA PRO A 35 -3.73 4.45 11.06
C PRO A 35 -5.15 3.94 10.80
N LYS A 36 -5.73 4.24 9.63
CA LYS A 36 -7.09 3.83 9.25
C LYS A 36 -7.11 2.46 8.57
N LEU A 37 -5.94 1.92 8.24
CA LEU A 37 -5.82 0.65 7.53
C LEU A 37 -5.90 -0.53 8.51
N PRO A 38 -6.90 -1.42 8.41
CA PRO A 38 -7.00 -2.60 9.26
C PRO A 38 -5.76 -3.49 9.12
N ALA A 39 -5.30 -4.09 10.22
CA ALA A 39 -4.17 -5.01 10.18
C ALA A 39 -4.50 -6.33 9.46
N ASP A 40 -5.75 -6.76 9.51
CA ASP A 40 -6.24 -7.97 8.84
C ASP A 40 -7.08 -7.58 7.62
N LEU A 41 -6.45 -7.61 6.45
CA LEU A 41 -7.09 -7.35 5.17
C LEU A 41 -7.20 -8.64 4.36
N PRO A 42 -8.33 -8.87 3.65
CA PRO A 42 -8.47 -10.01 2.75
C PRO A 42 -7.65 -9.87 1.45
N CYS A 43 -6.93 -8.75 1.28
CA CYS A 43 -6.13 -8.44 0.10
C CYS A 43 -4.81 -7.77 0.47
N ASP A 44 -3.86 -7.82 -0.44
CA ASP A 44 -2.63 -7.03 -0.38
C ASP A 44 -2.90 -5.62 -0.94
N VAL A 45 -2.30 -4.62 -0.33
CA VAL A 45 -2.41 -3.22 -0.76
C VAL A 45 -1.04 -2.73 -1.19
N VAL A 46 -0.96 -2.12 -2.38
CA VAL A 46 0.26 -1.54 -2.93
C VAL A 46 -0.01 -0.09 -3.34
N LEU A 47 0.90 0.82 -3.00
CA LEU A 47 0.88 2.20 -3.49
C LEU A 47 1.96 2.37 -4.56
N CYS A 48 1.60 2.96 -5.70
CA CYS A 48 2.55 3.33 -6.77
C CYS A 48 2.55 4.85 -6.92
N PRO A 49 3.35 5.59 -6.13
CA PRO A 49 3.45 7.05 -6.20
C PRO A 49 4.29 7.50 -7.42
N PRO A 50 4.21 8.79 -7.81
CA PRO A 50 5.14 9.33 -8.81
C PRO A 50 6.58 9.27 -8.31
N PHE A 51 7.54 9.22 -9.24
CA PHE A 51 8.98 9.07 -8.94
C PHE A 51 9.48 10.05 -7.86
N ILE A 52 9.07 11.32 -7.93
CA ILE A 52 9.48 12.36 -6.99
C ILE A 52 9.05 12.07 -5.54
N ALA A 53 7.97 11.32 -5.34
CA ALA A 53 7.41 10.99 -4.02
C ALA A 53 7.85 9.60 -3.52
N LEU A 54 8.47 8.76 -4.36
CA LEU A 54 8.92 7.41 -3.99
C LEU A 54 9.76 7.39 -2.70
N PRO A 55 10.79 8.24 -2.49
CA PRO A 55 11.60 8.18 -1.27
C PRO A 55 10.79 8.47 0.00
N THR A 56 9.87 9.44 -0.08
CA THR A 56 8.99 9.81 1.04
C THR A 56 8.02 8.68 1.36
N VAL A 57 7.36 8.11 0.34
CA VAL A 57 6.44 7.00 0.53
C VAL A 57 7.19 5.78 1.08
N ALA A 58 8.34 5.43 0.51
CA ALA A 58 9.18 4.33 1.01
C ALA A 58 9.55 4.52 2.48
N ALA A 59 9.92 5.74 2.88
CA ALA A 59 10.28 6.04 4.26
C ALA A 59 9.10 5.88 5.23
N ARG A 60 7.91 6.33 4.83
CA ARG A 60 6.69 6.27 5.65
C ARG A 60 6.08 4.88 5.70
N LEU A 61 6.25 4.05 4.67
CA LEU A 61 5.71 2.68 4.64
C LEU A 61 6.54 1.67 5.42
N ARG A 62 7.75 2.03 5.90
CA ARG A 62 8.59 1.13 6.71
C ARG A 62 7.84 0.63 7.94
N GLY A 63 7.76 -0.69 8.08
CA GLY A 63 7.04 -1.34 9.19
C GLY A 63 5.53 -1.45 9.00
N SER A 64 4.99 -0.96 7.88
CA SER A 64 3.59 -1.19 7.51
C SER A 64 3.43 -2.50 6.70
N HIS A 65 2.18 -2.96 6.57
CA HIS A 65 1.82 -4.10 5.71
C HIS A 65 1.43 -3.68 4.28
N VAL A 66 1.73 -2.43 3.89
CA VAL A 66 1.45 -1.87 2.56
C VAL A 66 2.70 -1.97 1.70
N GLY A 67 2.55 -2.54 0.50
CA GLY A 67 3.64 -2.61 -0.47
C GLY A 67 3.88 -1.29 -1.20
N LEU A 68 5.08 -1.15 -1.73
CA LEU A 68 5.49 -0.04 -2.60
C LEU A 68 5.77 -0.60 -4.00
N GLY A 69 5.22 0.06 -5.02
CA GLY A 69 5.45 -0.28 -6.43
C GLY A 69 6.06 0.85 -7.24
#